data_AF-A0A0N8HZZ3-F1
#
_entry.id   AF-A0A0N8HZZ3-F1
#
_cell.length_a   1.000
_cell.length_b   1.000
_cell.length_c   1.000
_cell.angle_alpha   90.00
_cell.angle_beta   90.00
_cell.angle_gamma   90.00
#
_symmetry.space_group_name_H-M   'P 1'
#
loop_
_entity.id
_entity.type
_entity.pdbx_description
1 polymer ?
#
loop_
_entity_poly.entity_id
_entity_poly.type
_entity_poly.pdbx_seq_one_letter_code
_entity_poly.pdbx_strand_id
1 'polypeptide(L)' 'MPYLFPRPDLTDAVEEAEQVVVVECNATGQFADVLEHDTLERVDRVNKYNGVGFKADELAEEITEVLQ' A
#
# COMPACT_ATOMS: atom_id res chain seq x y z
N MET A 1 -13.63 3.82 1.19
CA MET A 1 -13.49 3.04 -0.05
C MET A 1 -12.87 3.96 -1.06
N PRO A 2 -11.61 3.76 -1.50
CA PRO A 2 -10.93 4.77 -2.28
C PRO A 2 -11.55 4.76 -3.69
N TYR A 3 -12.38 5.77 -3.97
CA TYR A 3 -12.76 6.09 -5.33
C TYR A 3 -11.52 6.63 -6.03
N LEU A 4 -10.82 5.77 -6.78
CA LEU A 4 -9.75 6.16 -7.70
C LEU A 4 -10.35 6.36 -9.09
N PHE A 5 -10.76 7.59 -9.38
CA PHE A 5 -11.18 7.97 -10.73
C PHE A 5 -10.78 9.43 -11.07
N PRO A 6 -10.08 9.66 -12.20
CA PRO A 6 -9.47 8.64 -13.06
C PRO A 6 -8.39 7.86 -12.30
N ARG A 7 -8.26 6.58 -12.63
CA ARG A 7 -7.20 5.75 -12.04
C ARG A 7 -5.91 6.02 -12.81
N PRO A 8 -4.85 6.57 -12.17
CA PRO A 8 -3.57 6.75 -12.82
C PRO A 8 -2.95 5.38 -13.12
N ASP A 9 -2.23 5.28 -14.23
CA ASP A 9 -1.35 4.15 -14.48
C ASP A 9 -0.09 4.32 -13.62
N LEU A 10 0.23 3.30 -12.82
CA LEU A 10 1.38 3.27 -11.93
C LEU A 10 2.38 2.17 -12.33
N THR A 11 2.19 1.52 -13.48
CA THR A 11 2.98 0.36 -13.93
C THR A 11 4.48 0.66 -13.90
N ASP A 12 4.93 1.70 -14.60
CA ASP A 12 6.36 2.07 -14.64
C ASP A 12 6.95 2.30 -13.24
N ALA A 13 6.18 2.94 -12.34
CA ALA A 13 6.66 3.25 -10.99
C ALA A 13 6.76 2.00 -10.09
N VAL A 14 5.92 1.00 -10.33
CA VAL A 14 5.97 -0.29 -9.61
C VAL A 14 7.09 -1.15 -10.18
N GLU A 15 7.23 -1.24 -11.50
CA GLU A 15 8.29 -2.01 -12.17
C GLU A 15 9.71 -1.49 -11.85
N GLU A 16 9.87 -0.18 -11.67
CA GLU A 16 11.16 0.45 -11.32
C GLU A 16 11.53 0.33 -9.83
N ALA A 17 10.56 0.03 -8.95
CA ALA A 17 10.78 -0.03 -7.51
C ALA A 17 11.34 -1.39 -7.09
N GLU A 18 12.36 -1.39 -6.22
CA GLU A 18 12.88 -2.63 -5.64
C GLU A 18 11.83 -3.33 -4.74
N GLN A 19 11.03 -2.53 -4.04
CA GLN A 19 9.96 -2.99 -3.16
C GLN A 19 8.85 -1.95 -3.10
N VAL A 20 7.61 -2.40 -3.14
CA VAL A 20 6.41 -1.54 -3.04
C VAL A 20 5.64 -1.91 -1.79
N VAL A 21 5.50 -0.94 -0.87
CA VAL A 21 4.73 -1.10 0.37
C VAL A 21 3.45 -0.27 0.29
N VAL A 22 2.30 -0.94 0.37
CA VAL A 22 0.98 -0.30 0.38
C VAL A 22 0.49 -0.14 1.81
N VAL A 23 0.26 1.12 2.21
CA VAL A 23 -0.18 1.50 3.55
C VAL A 23 -1.66 1.86 3.53
N GLU A 24 -2.49 1.17 4.31
CA GLU A 24 -3.93 1.42 4.35
C GLU A 24 -4.52 1.37 5.77
N CYS A 25 -5.43 2.30 6.07
CA CYS A 25 -6.26 2.24 7.28
C CYS A 25 -7.55 1.42 7.02
N ASN A 26 -7.40 0.17 6.60
CA ASN A 26 -8.50 -0.79 6.49
C ASN A 26 -8.03 -2.22 6.81
N ALA A 27 -8.96 -3.17 6.78
CA ALA A 27 -8.69 -4.54 7.21
C ALA A 27 -8.15 -5.46 6.10
N THR A 28 -8.46 -5.19 4.83
CA THR A 28 -8.26 -6.17 3.73
C THR A 28 -7.20 -5.75 2.71
N GLY A 29 -6.78 -4.50 2.66
CA GLY A 29 -5.85 -3.98 1.66
C GLY A 29 -6.52 -3.76 0.29
N GLN A 30 -7.60 -2.98 0.25
CA GLN A 30 -8.39 -2.78 -0.97
C GLN A 30 -7.60 -2.08 -2.08
N PHE A 31 -6.69 -1.16 -1.74
CA PHE A 31 -5.85 -0.49 -2.72
C PHE A 31 -4.73 -1.41 -3.21
N ALA A 32 -4.14 -2.20 -2.32
CA ALA A 32 -3.17 -3.23 -2.70
C ALA A 32 -3.77 -4.19 -3.75
N ASP A 33 -5.00 -4.66 -3.55
CA ASP A 33 -5.67 -5.56 -4.52
C ASP A 33 -5.86 -4.91 -5.90
N VAL A 34 -6.16 -3.60 -5.95
CA VAL A 34 -6.27 -2.86 -7.22
C VAL A 34 -4.90 -2.69 -7.87
N LEU A 35 -3.88 -2.34 -7.09
CA LEU A 35 -2.53 -2.13 -7.60
C LEU A 35 -1.95 -3.43 -8.17
N GLU A 36 -2.04 -4.54 -7.43
CA GLU A 36 -1.59 -5.85 -7.90
C GLU A 36 -2.34 -6.32 -9.16
N HIS A 37 -3.64 -6.01 -9.26
CA HIS A 37 -4.43 -6.32 -10.45
C HIS A 37 -3.98 -5.51 -11.67
N ASP A 38 -3.69 -4.22 -11.48
CA ASP A 38 -3.39 -3.31 -12.58
C ASP A 38 -1.95 -3.43 -13.06
N THR A 39 -0.98 -3.63 -12.16
CA THR A 39 0.45 -3.75 -12.51
C THR A 39 0.92 -5.19 -12.70
N LEU A 40 0.10 -6.18 -12.31
CA LEU A 40 0.46 -7.61 -12.33
C LEU A 40 1.67 -7.97 -11.44
N GLU A 41 1.99 -7.13 -10.47
CA GLU A 41 3.08 -7.31 -9.51
C GLU A 41 2.54 -7.49 -8.09
N ARG A 42 3.33 -8.12 -7.20
CA ARG A 42 2.98 -8.27 -5.79
C ARG A 42 3.51 -7.08 -4.98
N VAL A 43 2.77 -6.68 -3.96
CA VAL A 43 3.15 -5.59 -3.05
C VAL A 43 3.08 -6.04 -1.60
N ASP A 44 3.91 -5.43 -0.77
CA ASP A 44 3.83 -5.60 0.68
C ASP A 44 2.72 -4.72 1.26
N ARG A 45 2.19 -5.11 2.42
CA ARG A 45 0.99 -4.51 3.00
C ARG A 45 1.21 -4.12 4.45
N VAL A 46 0.89 -2.87 4.78
CA VAL A 46 0.83 -2.35 6.16
C VAL A 46 -0.59 -1.85 6.42
N ASN A 47 -1.36 -2.63 7.18
CA ASN A 47 -2.79 -2.40 7.39
C ASN A 47 -3.09 -2.07 8.85
N LYS A 48 -3.93 -1.05 9.07
CA LYS A 48 -4.46 -0.70 10.40
C LYS A 48 -5.97 -0.58 10.40
N TYR A 49 -6.62 -1.32 11.30
CA TYR A 49 -8.08 -1.42 11.34
C TYR A 49 -8.67 -1.24 12.75
N ASN A 50 -7.95 -0.57 13.65
CA ASN A 50 -8.36 -0.32 15.03
C ASN A 50 -9.15 1.01 15.23
N GLY A 51 -9.57 1.65 14.13
CA GLY A 51 -10.40 2.87 14.18
C GLY A 51 -9.62 4.17 14.40
N VAL A 52 -8.29 4.13 14.46
CA VAL A 52 -7.44 5.33 14.50
C VAL A 52 -6.41 5.31 13.37
N GLY A 53 -6.07 6.49 12.85
CA GLY A 53 -5.02 6.62 11.83
C GLY A 53 -3.64 6.24 12.36
N PHE A 54 -2.70 5.96 11.46
CA PHE A 54 -1.30 5.80 11.82
C PHE A 54 -0.73 7.09 12.40
N LYS A 55 0.10 6.97 13.44
CA LYS A 55 1.03 8.05 13.83
C LYS A 55 2.28 7.96 12.97
N ALA A 56 3.02 9.08 12.86
CA ALA A 56 4.23 9.12 12.04
C ALA A 56 5.29 8.11 12.52
N ASP A 57 5.57 8.06 13.82
CA ASP A 57 6.57 7.14 14.38
C ASP A 57 6.15 5.68 14.22
N GLU A 58 4.88 5.39 14.50
CA GLU A 58 4.28 4.06 14.31
C GLU A 58 4.39 3.60 12.85
N LEU A 59 4.06 4.48 11.89
CA LEU A 59 4.17 4.12 10.47
C LEU A 59 5.62 3.90 10.04
N ALA A 60 6.56 4.70 10.56
CA ALA A 60 7.97 4.53 10.25
C ALA A 60 8.51 3.20 10.78
N GLU A 61 8.11 2.78 11.97
CA GLU A 61 8.44 1.48 12.56
C GLU A 61 7.89 0.35 11.69
N GLU A 62 6.60 0.36 11.36
CA GLU A 62 5.96 -0.68 10.54
C GLU A 62 6.58 -0.79 9.14
N ILE A 63 6.89 0.33 8.49
CA ILE A 63 7.59 0.32 7.19
C ILE A 63 9.00 -0.27 7.34
N THR A 64 9.74 0.11 8.40
CA THR A 64 11.09 -0.38 8.63
C THR A 64 11.11 -1.90 8.88
N GLU A 65 10.09 -2.44 9.54
CA GLU A 65 9.94 -3.89 9.74
C GLU A 65 9.69 -4.65 8.44
N VAL A 66 8.99 -4.05 7.48
CA VAL A 66 8.72 -4.65 6.17
C VAL A 66 9.92 -4.60 5.22
N LEU A 67 10.73 -3.54 5.31
CA LEU A 67 11.90 -3.31 4.44
C LEU A 67 13.19 -4.05 4.88
N GLN A 68 13.12 -5.00 5.83
CA GLN A 68 14.30 -5.66 6.40
C GLN A 68 15.03 -6.62 5.44
#